data_AF-A0AAI9V6C2-F1
#
_entry.id   AF-A0AAI9V6C2-F1
#
_cell.length_a   1.000
_cell.length_b   1.000
_cell.length_c   1.000
_cell.angle_alpha   90.00
_cell.angle_beta   90.00
_cell.angle_gamma   90.00
#
_symmetry.space_group_name_H-M   'P 1'
#
loop_
_entity.id
_entity.type
_entity.pdbx_description
1 polymer ?
#
loop_
_entity_poly.entity_id
_entity_poly.type
_entity_poly.pdbx_seq_one_letter_code
_entity_poly.pdbx_strand_id
1 'polypeptide(L)'
;MGRPWGLTHRDEDAAVEDWNRIADSTGASKYVEGWAPIVHEVIKSAPNNQATDWKLRFRDPQPKWVSDGGRVVQCGDSAHSFLPSSGFGATTALEDAFSLAACLKMSGKVSTALATKVHNKLRFERTACAQKIGFKSREAFHHTNWDEAAKNPRSIAKFTGSWLLKHDPEHYAYDNYEACAAHLLHGKEFKNTNTVSGFLFKLWTVQELLHKSDMGESIDDDEGDWYS
;
A
#
# COMPACT_ATOMS: atom_id res chain seq x y z
N MET A 1 27.78 5.91 -10.67
CA MET A 1 26.32 5.73 -10.54
C MET A 1 25.78 6.92 -9.75
N GLY A 2 24.84 7.68 -10.32
CA GLY A 2 24.13 8.72 -9.56
C GLY A 2 23.29 8.07 -8.46
N ARG A 3 23.13 8.75 -7.33
CA ARG A 3 22.22 8.30 -6.26
C ARG A 3 20.82 8.83 -6.58
N PRO A 4 19.78 7.99 -6.60
CA PRO A 4 18.42 8.48 -6.81
C PRO A 4 17.97 9.30 -5.59
N TRP A 5 17.14 10.31 -5.83
CA TRP A 5 16.44 11.06 -4.80
C TRP A 5 14.96 11.15 -5.17
N GLY A 6 14.12 11.36 -4.16
CA GLY A 6 12.69 11.58 -4.33
C GLY A 6 12.19 12.60 -3.31
N LEU A 7 11.20 13.39 -3.70
CA LEU A 7 10.56 14.39 -2.87
C LEU A 7 9.05 14.27 -3.06
N THR A 8 8.31 14.28 -1.95
CA THR A 8 6.85 14.39 -1.99
C THR A 8 6.47 15.81 -1.58
N HIS A 9 5.62 16.46 -2.37
CA HIS A 9 5.13 17.81 -2.10
C HIS A 9 3.62 17.88 -2.34
N ARG A 10 2.97 18.96 -1.87
CA ARG A 10 1.58 19.24 -2.22
C ARG A 10 1.49 19.62 -3.70
N ASP A 11 0.47 19.12 -4.38
CA ASP A 11 0.20 19.47 -5.77
C ASP A 11 -0.36 20.91 -5.84
N GLU A 12 -0.03 21.63 -6.91
CA GLU A 12 -0.50 23.01 -7.21
C GLU A 12 -1.57 23.00 -8.32
N ASP A 13 -2.27 21.87 -8.49
CA ASP A 13 -3.39 21.65 -9.45
C ASP A 13 -3.06 21.82 -10.95
N ALA A 14 -1.78 21.71 -11.33
CA ALA A 14 -1.32 21.83 -12.72
C ALA A 14 -0.80 20.50 -13.34
N ALA A 15 -0.86 19.39 -12.60
CA ALA A 15 -0.24 18.13 -13.00
C ALA A 15 -1.14 17.30 -13.96
N VAL A 16 -0.57 16.93 -15.10
CA VAL A 16 -1.12 16.00 -16.09
C VAL A 16 -0.58 14.61 -15.78
N GLU A 17 -1.43 13.58 -15.84
CA GLU A 17 -1.06 12.19 -15.56
C GLU A 17 -0.21 11.62 -16.70
N ASP A 18 1.11 11.82 -16.61
CA ASP A 18 2.10 11.32 -17.57
C ASP A 18 3.33 10.79 -16.84
N TRP A 19 3.53 9.47 -16.95
CA TRP A 19 4.65 8.74 -16.34
C TRP A 19 6.01 9.12 -16.93
N ASN A 20 6.04 9.71 -18.12
CA ASN A 20 7.26 10.13 -18.80
C ASN A 20 7.47 11.66 -18.73
N ARG A 21 6.67 12.38 -17.94
CA ARG A 21 6.81 13.83 -17.84
C ARG A 21 8.15 14.19 -17.21
N ILE A 22 9.04 14.72 -18.04
CA ILE A 22 10.30 15.30 -17.59
C ILE A 22 10.02 16.73 -17.13
N ALA A 23 10.28 16.99 -15.87
CA ALA A 23 10.27 18.29 -15.24
C ALA A 23 11.70 18.78 -15.00
N ASP A 24 11.87 20.10 -14.88
CA ASP A 24 13.11 20.70 -14.41
C ASP A 24 13.30 20.37 -12.93
N SER A 25 14.36 19.63 -12.61
CA SER A 25 14.67 19.21 -11.24
C SER A 25 14.91 20.41 -10.32
N THR A 26 15.40 21.53 -10.85
CA THR A 26 15.68 22.72 -10.04
C THR A 26 14.40 23.35 -9.47
N GLY A 27 13.25 23.11 -10.10
CA GLY A 27 11.93 23.53 -9.62
C GLY A 27 11.58 22.94 -8.25
N ALA A 28 12.16 21.79 -7.87
CA ALA A 28 11.97 21.21 -6.54
C ALA A 28 12.58 22.08 -5.41
N SER A 29 13.49 23.00 -5.73
CA SER A 29 14.15 23.84 -4.72
C SER A 29 13.18 24.73 -3.94
N LYS A 30 12.05 25.12 -4.53
CA LYS A 30 11.02 25.93 -3.86
C LYS A 30 10.35 25.20 -2.69
N TYR A 31 10.33 23.86 -2.72
CA TYR A 31 9.70 23.02 -1.70
C TYR A 31 10.62 22.73 -0.51
N VAL A 32 11.92 23.05 -0.62
CA VAL A 32 12.93 22.79 0.41
C VAL A 32 13.64 24.08 0.83
N GLU A 33 13.00 25.23 0.64
CA GLU A 33 13.53 26.51 1.11
C GLU A 33 13.81 26.46 2.62
N GLY A 34 15.00 26.94 3.02
CA GLY A 34 15.46 26.91 4.41
C GLY A 34 16.03 25.57 4.87
N TRP A 35 16.05 24.52 4.02
CA TRP A 35 16.70 23.26 4.34
C TRP A 35 18.23 23.36 4.21
N ALA A 36 18.94 22.36 4.70
CA ALA A 36 20.40 22.35 4.68
C ALA A 36 20.95 22.45 3.24
N PRO A 37 22.08 23.18 3.01
CA PRO A 37 22.62 23.40 1.67
C PRO A 37 22.84 22.12 0.85
N ILE A 38 23.21 21.02 1.51
CA ILE A 38 23.41 19.72 0.87
C ILE A 38 22.17 19.20 0.12
N VAL A 39 20.96 19.51 0.59
CA VAL A 39 19.70 19.10 -0.06
C VAL A 39 19.57 19.76 -1.42
N HIS A 40 19.87 21.06 -1.51
CA HIS A 40 19.86 21.80 -2.77
C HIS A 40 20.94 21.29 -3.74
N GLU A 41 22.12 20.94 -3.24
CA GLU A 41 23.18 20.36 -4.09
C GLU A 41 22.81 18.97 -4.61
N VAL A 42 22.10 18.15 -3.82
CA VAL A 42 21.57 16.87 -4.30
C VAL A 42 20.54 17.07 -5.42
N ILE A 43 19.62 18.03 -5.29
CA ILE A 43 18.63 18.34 -6.33
C ILE A 43 19.31 18.79 -7.64
N LYS A 44 20.33 19.65 -7.55
CA LYS A 44 21.12 20.12 -8.71
C LYS A 44 21.98 19.03 -9.34
N SER A 45 22.25 17.95 -8.62
CA SER A 45 23.04 16.82 -9.14
C SER A 45 22.25 15.91 -10.10
N ALA A 46 20.95 16.17 -10.30
CA ALA A 46 20.12 15.45 -11.25
C ALA A 46 20.69 15.59 -12.68
N PRO A 47 20.91 14.47 -13.41
CA PRO A 47 21.43 14.53 -14.78
C PRO A 47 20.58 15.43 -15.67
N ASN A 48 21.23 16.33 -16.40
CA ASN A 48 20.58 17.30 -17.31
C ASN A 48 19.54 18.22 -16.63
N ASN A 49 19.56 18.35 -15.30
CA ASN A 49 18.50 19.00 -14.51
C ASN A 49 17.12 18.40 -14.77
N GLN A 50 17.04 17.09 -14.96
CA GLN A 50 15.78 16.40 -15.26
C GLN A 50 15.35 15.54 -14.08
N ALA A 51 14.08 15.67 -13.71
CA ALA A 51 13.39 14.80 -12.77
C ALA A 51 12.01 14.42 -13.34
N THR A 52 11.45 13.33 -12.85
CA THR A 52 10.06 12.96 -13.13
C THR A 52 9.17 13.49 -12.01
N ASP A 53 8.08 14.15 -12.37
CA ASP A 53 7.07 14.64 -11.43
C ASP A 53 5.74 13.93 -11.71
N TRP A 54 5.31 13.10 -10.76
CA TRP A 54 4.11 12.27 -10.88
C TRP A 54 3.08 12.63 -9.83
N LYS A 55 1.85 12.88 -10.27
CA LYS A 55 0.72 13.09 -9.37
C LYS A 55 0.37 11.79 -8.64
N LEU A 56 0.44 11.80 -7.31
CA LEU A 56 -0.04 10.70 -6.49
C LEU A 56 -1.57 10.70 -6.48
N ARG A 57 -2.17 9.59 -6.94
CA ARG A 57 -3.62 9.40 -6.98
C ARG A 57 -4.01 8.29 -6.05
N PHE A 58 -4.97 8.59 -5.17
CA PHE A 58 -5.43 7.65 -4.16
C PHE A 58 -6.69 6.93 -4.66
N ARG A 59 -6.88 5.69 -4.21
CA ARG A 59 -8.07 4.89 -4.52
C ARG A 59 -8.53 4.17 -3.26
N ASP A 60 -9.84 4.14 -3.05
CA ASP A 60 -10.44 3.35 -1.98
C ASP A 60 -10.20 1.86 -2.22
N PRO A 61 -10.01 1.05 -1.16
CA PRO A 61 -9.96 -0.41 -1.28
C PRO A 61 -11.23 -0.94 -1.94
N GLN A 62 -11.07 -1.68 -3.04
CA GLN A 62 -12.21 -2.29 -3.76
C GLN A 62 -12.32 -3.77 -3.40
N PRO A 63 -13.46 -4.26 -2.86
CA PRO A 63 -13.58 -5.65 -2.41
C PRO A 63 -13.69 -6.68 -3.55
N LYS A 64 -13.99 -6.23 -4.77
CA LYS A 64 -14.28 -7.10 -5.92
C LYS A 64 -13.24 -6.89 -7.01
N TRP A 65 -12.31 -7.84 -7.14
CA TRP A 65 -11.26 -7.85 -8.18
C TRP A 65 -11.59 -8.81 -9.32
N VAL A 66 -12.62 -9.62 -9.12
CA VAL A 66 -12.95 -10.76 -9.97
C VAL A 66 -14.24 -10.46 -10.73
N SER A 67 -14.20 -10.66 -12.04
CA SER A 67 -15.39 -10.63 -12.91
C SER A 67 -16.49 -11.57 -12.41
N ASP A 68 -17.75 -11.30 -12.75
CA ASP A 68 -18.89 -12.14 -12.31
C ASP A 68 -18.71 -13.62 -12.70
N GLY A 69 -18.16 -13.87 -13.89
CA GLY A 69 -17.82 -15.20 -14.40
C GLY A 69 -16.56 -15.83 -13.82
N GLY A 70 -15.76 -15.11 -13.02
CA GLY A 70 -14.55 -15.65 -12.38
C GLY A 70 -13.40 -15.99 -13.34
N ARG A 71 -13.32 -15.29 -14.48
CA ARG A 71 -12.29 -15.57 -15.51
C ARG A 71 -11.32 -14.43 -15.76
N VAL A 72 -11.64 -13.25 -15.25
CA VAL A 72 -10.78 -12.07 -15.22
C VAL A 72 -10.59 -11.68 -13.77
N VAL A 73 -9.33 -11.46 -13.39
CA VAL A 73 -8.88 -11.07 -12.06
C VAL A 73 -7.94 -9.88 -12.17
N GLN A 74 -8.17 -8.86 -11.37
CA GLN A 74 -7.23 -7.75 -11.18
C GLN A 74 -6.20 -8.13 -10.11
N CYS A 75 -4.94 -7.79 -10.34
CA CYS A 75 -3.82 -7.97 -9.40
C CYS A 75 -2.90 -6.74 -9.43
N GLY A 76 -2.09 -6.56 -8.37
CA GLY A 76 -1.21 -5.40 -8.23
C GLY A 76 -1.99 -4.08 -8.27
N ASP A 77 -1.37 -3.03 -8.84
CA ASP A 77 -1.95 -1.68 -8.90
C ASP A 77 -3.34 -1.61 -9.56
N SER A 78 -3.70 -2.58 -10.40
CA SER A 78 -5.05 -2.66 -11.00
C SER A 78 -6.14 -3.07 -10.00
N ALA A 79 -5.78 -3.74 -8.91
CA ALA A 79 -6.65 -4.14 -7.81
C ALA A 79 -6.48 -3.26 -6.57
N HIS A 80 -5.23 -2.85 -6.29
CA HIS A 80 -4.86 -2.10 -5.09
C HIS A 80 -3.70 -1.14 -5.40
N SER A 81 -3.99 0.15 -5.53
CA SER A 81 -2.95 1.16 -5.77
C SER A 81 -2.37 1.67 -4.44
N PHE A 82 -1.06 1.56 -4.27
CA PHE A 82 -0.38 1.94 -3.03
C PHE A 82 0.24 3.34 -3.11
N LEU A 83 0.32 4.02 -1.96
CA LEU A 83 1.21 5.16 -1.81
C LEU A 83 2.67 4.68 -1.80
N PRO A 84 3.62 5.43 -2.40
CA PRO A 84 5.04 5.13 -2.28
C PRO A 84 5.51 5.05 -0.82
N SER A 85 4.88 5.83 0.07
CA SER A 85 5.12 5.81 1.52
C SER A 85 4.80 4.48 2.19
N SER A 86 4.09 3.57 1.53
CA SER A 86 3.86 2.22 2.06
C SER A 86 5.10 1.34 1.94
N GLY A 87 5.89 1.45 0.86
CA GLY A 87 6.99 0.53 0.57
C GLY A 87 6.59 -0.90 0.16
N PHE A 88 5.29 -1.23 0.02
CA PHE A 88 4.84 -2.61 -0.17
C PHE A 88 4.07 -2.93 -1.45
N GLY A 89 3.78 -1.96 -2.33
CA GLY A 89 2.98 -2.20 -3.54
C GLY A 89 3.49 -3.37 -4.41
N ALA A 90 4.78 -3.36 -4.77
CA ALA A 90 5.38 -4.42 -5.57
C ALA A 90 5.38 -5.79 -4.86
N THR A 91 5.67 -5.80 -3.55
CA THR A 91 5.62 -7.02 -2.73
C THR A 91 4.20 -7.59 -2.69
N THR A 92 3.18 -6.75 -2.49
CA THR A 92 1.78 -7.16 -2.47
C THR A 92 1.32 -7.67 -3.83
N ALA A 93 1.80 -7.11 -4.94
CA ALA A 93 1.54 -7.63 -6.28
C ALA A 93 2.16 -9.03 -6.49
N LEU A 94 3.37 -9.27 -5.96
CA LEU A 94 3.98 -10.60 -5.97
C LEU A 94 3.19 -11.58 -5.10
N GLU A 95 2.76 -11.16 -3.92
CA GLU A 95 1.89 -11.98 -3.06
C GLU A 95 0.59 -12.40 -3.79
N ASP A 96 0.04 -11.52 -4.64
CA ASP A 96 -1.13 -11.88 -5.45
C ASP A 96 -0.81 -13.01 -6.44
N ALA A 97 0.33 -12.93 -7.13
CA ALA A 97 0.75 -13.93 -8.10
C ALA A 97 0.90 -15.31 -7.44
N PHE A 98 1.56 -15.38 -6.28
CA PHE A 98 1.72 -16.61 -5.49
C PHE A 98 0.37 -17.16 -5.02
N SER A 99 -0.46 -16.31 -4.41
CA SER A 99 -1.78 -16.71 -3.92
C SER A 99 -2.70 -17.20 -5.04
N LEU A 100 -2.74 -16.49 -6.18
CA LEU A 100 -3.57 -16.85 -7.31
C LEU A 100 -3.13 -18.18 -7.94
N ALA A 101 -1.82 -18.37 -8.12
CA ALA A 101 -1.28 -19.63 -8.64
C ALA A 101 -1.61 -20.81 -7.73
N ALA A 102 -1.45 -20.64 -6.41
CA ALA A 102 -1.79 -21.66 -5.42
C ALA A 102 -3.30 -22.01 -5.44
N CYS A 103 -4.18 -21.00 -5.47
CA CYS A 103 -5.63 -21.20 -5.56
C CYS A 103 -6.04 -21.94 -6.85
N LEU A 104 -5.45 -21.56 -8.00
CA LEU A 104 -5.73 -22.23 -9.27
C LEU A 104 -5.29 -23.70 -9.23
N LYS A 105 -4.11 -23.98 -8.66
CA LYS A 105 -3.60 -25.33 -8.48
C LYS A 105 -4.52 -26.19 -7.60
N MET A 106 -5.00 -25.64 -6.48
CA MET A 106 -5.95 -26.33 -5.59
C MET A 106 -7.28 -26.65 -6.29
N SER A 107 -7.79 -25.74 -7.12
CA SER A 107 -9.05 -25.95 -7.84
C SER A 107 -8.98 -26.95 -8.99
N GLY A 108 -7.77 -27.26 -9.47
CA GLY A 108 -7.55 -28.02 -10.70
C GLY A 108 -8.20 -27.36 -11.93
N LYS A 109 -8.56 -28.16 -12.94
CA LYS A 109 -9.13 -27.67 -14.21
C LYS A 109 -10.64 -27.37 -14.14
N VAL A 110 -11.32 -27.77 -13.08
CA VAL A 110 -12.79 -27.85 -13.03
C VAL A 110 -13.42 -26.56 -12.50
N SER A 111 -12.73 -25.82 -11.62
CA SER A 111 -13.36 -24.69 -10.91
C SER A 111 -12.48 -23.44 -10.83
N THR A 112 -11.98 -22.96 -11.98
CA THR A 112 -11.16 -21.74 -12.05
C THR A 112 -11.89 -20.52 -11.47
N ALA A 113 -13.21 -20.42 -11.66
CA ALA A 113 -14.00 -19.30 -11.16
C ALA A 113 -14.09 -19.24 -9.63
N LEU A 114 -14.11 -20.41 -8.96
CA LEU A 114 -14.05 -20.46 -7.51
C LEU A 114 -12.65 -20.08 -7.03
N ALA A 115 -11.60 -20.59 -7.68
CA ALA A 115 -10.21 -20.29 -7.33
C ALA A 115 -9.93 -18.78 -7.31
N THR A 116 -10.39 -18.06 -8.32
CA THR A 116 -10.21 -16.61 -8.41
C THR A 116 -10.94 -15.87 -7.28
N LYS A 117 -12.13 -16.35 -6.88
CA LYS A 117 -12.93 -15.75 -5.80
C LYS A 117 -12.32 -16.05 -4.42
N VAL A 118 -11.78 -17.26 -4.23
CA VAL A 118 -11.00 -17.62 -3.03
C VAL A 118 -9.79 -16.70 -2.92
N HIS A 119 -9.00 -16.57 -3.99
CA HIS A 119 -7.87 -15.63 -4.05
C HIS A 119 -8.27 -14.21 -3.62
N ASN A 120 -9.31 -13.63 -4.23
CA ASN A 120 -9.80 -12.29 -3.84
C ASN A 120 -10.14 -12.23 -2.34
N LYS A 121 -10.83 -13.24 -1.77
CA LYS A 121 -11.23 -13.24 -0.36
C LYS A 121 -10.02 -13.33 0.58
N LEU A 122 -9.00 -14.13 0.24
CA LEU A 122 -7.78 -14.30 1.03
C LEU A 122 -6.86 -13.06 0.99
N ARG A 123 -6.95 -12.28 -0.09
CA ARG A 123 -6.07 -11.14 -0.34
C ARG A 123 -6.66 -9.80 0.11
N PHE A 124 -7.95 -9.57 -0.13
CA PHE A 124 -8.54 -8.23 -0.02
C PHE A 124 -8.27 -7.53 1.31
N GLU A 125 -8.65 -8.14 2.44
CA GLU A 125 -8.50 -7.53 3.77
C GLU A 125 -7.03 -7.24 4.09
N ARG A 126 -6.12 -8.16 3.74
CA ARG A 126 -4.68 -7.98 3.90
C ARG A 126 -4.15 -6.81 3.09
N THR A 127 -4.52 -6.74 1.80
CA THR A 127 -4.09 -5.64 0.91
C THR A 127 -4.64 -4.30 1.34
N ALA A 128 -5.89 -4.24 1.84
CA ALA A 128 -6.48 -3.03 2.38
C ALA A 128 -5.76 -2.56 3.67
N CYS A 129 -5.34 -3.48 4.55
CA CYS A 129 -4.49 -3.13 5.69
C CYS A 129 -3.12 -2.59 5.23
N ALA A 130 -2.49 -3.26 4.27
CA ALA A 130 -1.18 -2.83 3.75
C ALA A 130 -1.27 -1.47 3.02
N GLN A 131 -2.35 -1.21 2.30
CA GLN A 131 -2.59 0.08 1.66
C GLN A 131 -2.77 1.19 2.71
N LYS A 132 -3.44 0.89 3.84
CA LYS A 132 -3.61 1.82 4.97
C LYS A 132 -2.28 2.20 5.62
N ILE A 133 -1.31 1.28 5.71
CA ILE A 133 0.06 1.60 6.18
C ILE A 133 0.64 2.77 5.38
N GLY A 134 0.42 2.83 4.06
CA GLY A 134 0.90 3.94 3.24
C GLY A 134 0.42 5.31 3.72
N PHE A 135 -0.84 5.40 4.16
CA PHE A 135 -1.39 6.63 4.73
C PHE A 135 -0.79 6.91 6.11
N LYS A 136 -0.74 5.91 6.99
CA LYS A 136 -0.13 6.03 8.33
C LYS A 136 1.33 6.50 8.28
N SER A 137 2.14 5.90 7.41
CA SER A 137 3.53 6.30 7.19
C SER A 137 3.65 7.69 6.60
N ARG A 138 2.75 8.08 5.67
CA ARG A 138 2.73 9.44 5.12
C ARG A 138 2.48 10.47 6.22
N GLU A 139 1.50 10.24 7.09
CA GLU A 139 1.23 11.16 8.21
C GLU A 139 2.42 11.26 9.16
N ALA A 140 3.03 10.13 9.50
CA ALA A 140 4.23 10.11 10.31
C ALA A 140 5.38 10.92 9.70
N PHE A 141 5.56 10.88 8.36
CA PHE A 141 6.60 11.62 7.65
C PHE A 141 6.29 13.11 7.47
N HIS A 142 5.04 13.48 7.24
CA HIS A 142 4.65 14.86 6.89
C HIS A 142 4.30 15.70 8.13
N HIS A 143 3.89 15.06 9.23
CA HIS A 143 3.51 15.72 10.48
C HIS A 143 4.42 15.29 11.65
N THR A 144 5.69 14.97 11.39
CA THR A 144 6.66 14.58 12.43
C THR A 144 6.89 15.72 13.43
N ASN A 145 6.75 15.43 14.72
CA ASN A 145 7.26 16.30 15.77
C ASN A 145 8.79 16.12 15.91
N TRP A 146 9.56 17.02 15.30
CA TRP A 146 11.01 16.93 15.29
C TRP A 146 11.66 17.10 16.67
N ASP A 147 11.02 17.82 17.61
CA ASP A 147 11.51 17.94 18.99
C ASP A 147 11.39 16.62 19.75
N GLU A 148 10.33 15.85 19.47
CA GLU A 148 10.16 14.51 20.02
C GLU A 148 11.10 13.51 19.35
N ALA A 149 11.22 13.54 18.02
CA ALA A 149 12.12 12.68 17.27
C ALA A 149 13.59 12.88 17.69
N ALA A 150 13.99 14.11 18.03
CA ALA A 150 15.33 14.39 18.55
C ALA A 150 15.59 13.69 19.90
N LYS A 151 14.57 13.55 20.75
CA LYS A 151 14.65 12.86 22.04
C LYS A 151 14.55 11.34 21.89
N ASN A 152 13.75 10.87 20.94
CA ASN A 152 13.55 9.45 20.66
C ASN A 152 13.56 9.17 19.14
N PRO A 153 14.75 9.00 18.52
CA PRO A 153 14.86 8.79 17.08
C PRO A 153 14.15 7.53 16.56
N ARG A 154 13.78 6.59 17.44
CA ARG A 154 13.01 5.39 17.06
C ARG A 154 11.53 5.68 16.85
N SER A 155 11.00 6.82 17.29
CA SER A 155 9.59 7.18 17.09
C SER A 155 9.23 7.29 15.60
N ILE A 156 10.18 7.73 14.78
CA ILE A 156 10.05 7.82 13.31
C ILE A 156 10.39 6.52 12.57
N ALA A 157 10.80 5.45 13.29
CA ALA A 157 11.14 4.16 12.70
C ALA A 157 9.94 3.19 12.62
N LYS A 158 8.76 3.59 13.09
CA LYS A 158 7.52 2.78 13.01
C LYS A 158 6.99 2.76 11.58
N PHE A 159 7.53 1.87 10.76
CA PHE A 159 7.21 1.78 9.34
C PHE A 159 6.35 0.56 8.97
N THR A 160 6.53 -0.57 9.66
CA THR A 160 5.87 -1.83 9.30
C THR A 160 5.84 -2.82 10.48
N GLY A 161 4.94 -3.80 10.44
CA GLY A 161 4.87 -4.92 11.38
C GLY A 161 5.25 -6.27 10.78
N SER A 162 5.49 -7.25 11.64
CA SER A 162 5.87 -8.62 11.30
C SER A 162 4.80 -9.37 10.49
N TRP A 163 3.52 -9.06 10.71
CA TRP A 163 2.39 -9.61 9.95
C TRP A 163 2.53 -9.34 8.44
N LEU A 164 3.15 -8.22 8.07
CA LEU A 164 3.39 -7.85 6.68
C LEU A 164 4.67 -8.51 6.15
N LEU A 165 5.76 -8.43 6.92
CA LEU A 165 7.10 -8.89 6.51
C LEU A 165 7.30 -10.41 6.45
N LYS A 166 6.63 -11.17 7.33
CA LYS A 166 6.87 -12.61 7.53
C LYS A 166 5.79 -13.49 6.90
N HIS A 167 4.91 -12.92 6.09
CA HIS A 167 3.80 -13.66 5.49
C HIS A 167 4.26 -14.51 4.30
N ASP A 168 3.81 -15.76 4.27
CA ASP A 168 3.90 -16.62 3.10
C ASP A 168 2.52 -16.70 2.42
N PRO A 169 2.29 -16.02 1.29
CA PRO A 169 1.01 -15.98 0.60
C PRO A 169 0.65 -17.30 -0.10
N GLU A 170 1.64 -18.10 -0.50
CA GLU A 170 1.40 -19.38 -1.18
C GLU A 170 0.97 -20.42 -0.14
N HIS A 171 1.73 -20.56 0.95
CA HIS A 171 1.38 -21.50 2.02
C HIS A 171 0.02 -21.15 2.64
N TYR A 172 -0.22 -19.87 2.90
CA TYR A 172 -1.51 -19.41 3.41
C TYR A 172 -2.68 -19.78 2.51
N ALA A 173 -2.50 -19.69 1.18
CA ALA A 173 -3.51 -20.07 0.23
C ALA A 173 -3.79 -21.58 0.28
N TYR A 174 -2.76 -22.43 0.34
CA TYR A 174 -2.96 -23.88 0.46
C TYR A 174 -3.71 -24.26 1.73
N ASP A 175 -3.33 -23.70 2.88
CA ASP A 175 -3.93 -24.03 4.18
C ASP A 175 -5.40 -23.61 4.29
N ASN A 176 -5.76 -22.50 3.64
CA ASN A 176 -7.08 -21.87 3.81
C ASN A 176 -8.02 -22.06 2.62
N TYR A 177 -7.55 -22.65 1.52
CA TYR A 177 -8.35 -22.77 0.28
C TYR A 177 -9.69 -23.44 0.53
N GLU A 178 -9.70 -24.64 1.13
CA GLU A 178 -10.92 -25.43 1.32
C GLU A 178 -11.91 -24.75 2.26
N ALA A 179 -11.42 -24.17 3.36
CA ALA A 179 -12.26 -23.44 4.31
C ALA A 179 -12.89 -22.20 3.65
N CYS A 180 -12.10 -21.43 2.90
CA CYS A 180 -12.57 -20.26 2.17
C CYS A 180 -13.55 -20.65 1.04
N ALA A 181 -13.26 -21.73 0.30
CA ALA A 181 -14.16 -22.27 -0.72
C ALA A 181 -15.51 -22.69 -0.12
N ALA A 182 -15.50 -23.38 1.03
CA ALA A 182 -16.72 -23.77 1.73
C ALA A 182 -17.50 -22.56 2.26
N HIS A 183 -16.81 -21.49 2.68
CA HIS A 183 -17.46 -20.21 2.98
C HIS A 183 -18.18 -19.63 1.78
N LEU A 184 -17.52 -19.57 0.62
CA LEU A 184 -18.09 -18.98 -0.60
C LEU A 184 -19.24 -19.82 -1.19
N LEU A 185 -19.19 -21.15 -1.07
CA LEU A 185 -20.21 -22.04 -1.63
C LEU A 185 -21.38 -22.31 -0.68
N HIS A 186 -21.12 -22.36 0.63
CA HIS A 186 -22.06 -22.88 1.61
C HIS A 186 -22.28 -21.95 2.81
N GLY A 187 -21.66 -20.76 2.83
CA GLY A 187 -21.81 -19.80 3.91
C GLY A 187 -21.21 -20.24 5.24
N LYS A 188 -20.28 -21.22 5.24
CA LYS A 188 -19.53 -21.57 6.46
C LYS A 188 -18.75 -20.37 6.99
N GLU A 189 -18.55 -20.30 8.29
CA GLU A 189 -17.73 -19.23 8.87
C GLU A 189 -16.27 -19.33 8.39
N PHE A 190 -15.71 -18.20 7.99
CA PHE A 190 -14.32 -18.08 7.60
C PHE A 190 -13.81 -16.67 7.92
N LYS A 191 -12.65 -16.60 8.58
CA LYS A 191 -11.98 -15.36 8.95
C LYS A 191 -10.54 -15.41 8.50
N ASN A 192 -10.09 -14.36 7.80
CA ASN A 192 -8.68 -14.23 7.46
C ASN A 192 -7.84 -14.01 8.74
N THR A 193 -6.66 -14.60 8.72
CA THR A 193 -5.66 -14.55 9.81
C THR A 193 -4.32 -14.01 9.33
N ASN A 194 -4.22 -13.63 8.06
CA ASN A 194 -3.06 -13.01 7.43
C ASN A 194 -3.09 -11.46 7.46
N THR A 195 -3.89 -10.89 8.36
CA THR A 195 -4.01 -9.45 8.59
C THR A 195 -3.32 -9.05 9.90
N VAL A 196 -3.49 -7.79 10.30
CA VAL A 196 -2.97 -7.25 11.56
C VAL A 196 -3.54 -8.01 12.76
N SER A 197 -2.66 -8.49 13.64
CA SER A 197 -3.07 -9.23 14.84
C SER A 197 -3.94 -8.36 15.75
N GLY A 198 -5.06 -8.89 16.24
CA GLY A 198 -5.97 -8.13 17.12
C GLY A 198 -6.79 -7.04 16.43
N PHE A 199 -6.62 -6.81 15.13
CA PHE A 199 -7.43 -5.86 14.37
C PHE A 199 -8.67 -6.54 13.80
N LEU A 200 -9.86 -6.01 14.07
CA LEU A 200 -11.07 -6.39 13.36
C LEU A 200 -11.19 -5.52 12.10
N PHE A 201 -11.04 -6.14 10.93
CA PHE A 201 -11.06 -5.41 9.67
C PHE A 201 -12.35 -4.59 9.50
N LYS A 202 -12.17 -3.29 9.26
CA LYS A 202 -13.23 -2.35 8.89
C LYS A 202 -12.82 -1.71 7.57
N LEU A 203 -13.74 -1.73 6.61
CA LEU A 203 -13.53 -1.03 5.34
C LEU A 203 -13.41 0.47 5.63
N TRP A 204 -12.44 1.11 4.99
CA TRP A 204 -12.13 2.52 5.13
C TRP A 204 -12.09 3.17 3.75
N THR A 205 -12.26 4.50 3.71
CA THR A 205 -12.11 5.28 2.48
C THR A 205 -10.94 6.26 2.58
N VAL A 206 -10.37 6.60 1.44
CA VAL A 206 -9.37 7.66 1.31
C VAL A 206 -9.91 8.96 1.87
N GLN A 207 -11.18 9.29 1.58
CA GLN A 207 -11.80 10.52 2.04
C GLN A 207 -11.82 10.62 3.56
N GLU A 208 -12.15 9.53 4.27
CA GLU A 208 -12.12 9.50 5.73
C GLU A 208 -10.71 9.72 6.29
N LEU A 209 -9.69 9.06 5.72
CA LEU A 209 -8.31 9.19 6.18
C LEU A 209 -7.75 10.59 5.92
N LEU A 210 -8.03 11.17 4.75
CA LEU A 210 -7.61 12.54 4.42
C LEU A 210 -8.33 13.57 5.31
N HIS A 211 -9.63 13.40 5.55
CA HIS A 211 -10.37 14.31 6.41
C HIS A 211 -9.81 14.32 7.84
N LYS A 212 -9.50 13.14 8.41
CA LYS A 212 -8.82 13.04 9.71
C LYS A 212 -7.50 13.80 9.71
N SER A 213 -6.65 13.58 8.70
CA SER A 213 -5.36 14.27 8.55
C SER A 213 -5.53 15.79 8.48
N ASP A 214 -6.46 16.29 7.66
CA ASP A 214 -6.72 17.73 7.50
C ASP A 214 -7.21 18.39 8.80
N MET A 215 -7.93 17.64 9.65
CA MET A 215 -8.39 18.07 10.96
C MET A 215 -7.33 17.93 12.07
N GLY A 216 -6.16 17.37 11.76
CA GLY A 216 -5.11 17.07 12.73
C GLY A 216 -5.44 15.90 13.66
N GLU A 217 -6.41 15.07 13.29
CA GLU A 217 -6.77 13.85 14.02
C GLU A 217 -5.81 12.71 13.65
N SER A 218 -5.54 11.82 14.61
CA SER A 218 -4.69 10.65 14.35
C SER A 218 -5.40 9.66 13.43
N ILE A 219 -4.69 9.20 12.39
CA ILE A 219 -5.09 8.05 11.56
C ILE A 219 -4.46 6.74 12.03
N ASP A 220 -3.64 6.80 13.09
CA ASP A 220 -2.98 5.66 13.70
C ASP A 220 -3.63 5.30 15.04
N ASP A 221 -4.95 5.36 15.07
CA ASP A 221 -5.82 5.07 16.22
C ASP A 221 -6.51 3.69 16.13
N ASP A 222 -6.18 2.91 15.10
CA ASP A 222 -6.72 1.56 14.93
C ASP A 222 -6.28 0.60 16.04
N GLU A 223 -7.20 -0.25 16.47
CA GLU A 223 -6.89 -1.41 17.29
C GLU A 223 -5.96 -2.40 16.57
N GLY A 224 -5.31 -3.27 17.35
CA GLY A 224 -4.41 -4.30 16.84
C GLY A 224 -2.95 -3.90 16.77
N ASP A 225 -2.12 -4.88 16.45
CA ASP A 225 -0.66 -4.80 16.49
C ASP A 225 -0.08 -4.55 15.10
N TRP A 226 -0.04 -3.28 14.70
CA TRP A 226 0.37 -2.84 13.36
C TRP A 226 1.89 -2.85 13.15
N TYR A 227 2.68 -2.75 14.21
CA TYR A 227 4.11 -2.40 14.14
C TYR A 227 5.08 -3.36 14.86
N SER A 228 4.59 -4.39 15.57
CA SER A 228 5.47 -5.36 16.24
C SER A 228 5.93 -6.51 15.34
#